data_AF-A0A9X1DD62-F1
#
_entry.id   AF-A0A9X1DD62-F1
#
_cell.length_a   1.000
_cell.length_b   1.000
_cell.length_c   1.000
_cell.angle_alpha   90.00
_cell.angle_beta   90.00
_cell.angle_gamma   90.00
#
_symmetry.space_group_name_H-M   'P 1'
#
loop_
_entity.id
_entity.type
_entity.pdbx_description
1 polymer ?
#
loop_
_entity_poly.entity_id
_entity_poly.type
_entity_poly.pdbx_seq_one_letter_code
_entity_poly.pdbx_strand_id
1 'polypeptide(L)'
;MIKPLDRLACCESGLAAVEFALTAPIILGMFLSGAEVTNFAITKMRVSQIALHVADNSARIGTNSLLTSPQITETQINDLFIGANLQGGTLNLAAKGRVILSSLEPDPNNAGKYRIHWQRCYGGKAYPSSYGVQGDVNKPNMGPTGQTVTAPAGGGVMFVEVAYDYQPLISARLVPTTVIKDIAAMTVRDDRDFNGDDTHTTGGSGVHNTEGATAALCD
;
A
#
# COMPACT_ATOMS: atom_id res chain seq x y z
N MET A 1 -7.46 73.51 -20.05
CA MET A 1 -6.52 72.60 -20.73
C MET A 1 -6.57 71.23 -20.02
N ILE A 2 -7.57 70.39 -20.34
CA ILE A 2 -7.83 69.09 -19.65
C ILE A 2 -8.01 67.95 -20.70
N LYS A 3 -7.41 68.09 -21.89
CA LYS A 3 -7.53 67.11 -22.99
C LYS A 3 -6.83 65.74 -22.82
N PRO A 4 -5.86 65.50 -21.90
CA PRO A 4 -5.19 64.19 -21.88
C PRO A 4 -5.98 63.10 -21.13
N LEU A 5 -6.88 63.46 -20.21
CA LEU A 5 -7.64 62.49 -19.40
C LEU A 5 -8.80 61.82 -20.19
N ASP A 6 -9.46 62.56 -21.08
CA ASP A 6 -10.51 62.02 -21.98
C ASP A 6 -9.95 60.95 -22.94
N ARG A 7 -8.68 61.07 -23.35
CA ARG A 7 -8.05 60.08 -24.23
C ARG A 7 -7.72 58.76 -23.54
N LEU A 8 -7.46 58.77 -22.24
CA LEU A 8 -7.28 57.56 -21.45
C LEU A 8 -8.61 56.83 -21.22
N ALA A 9 -9.71 57.58 -21.07
CA ALA A 9 -11.05 57.02 -20.87
C ALA A 9 -11.63 56.31 -22.12
N CYS A 10 -11.21 56.70 -23.33
CA CYS A 10 -11.62 56.05 -24.59
C CYS A 10 -10.62 55.01 -25.13
N CYS A 11 -9.54 54.69 -24.42
CA CYS A 11 -8.56 53.70 -24.87
C CYS A 11 -9.05 52.28 -24.57
N GLU A 12 -9.70 51.63 -25.54
CA GLU A 12 -10.11 50.21 -25.47
C GLU A 12 -9.00 49.23 -25.89
N SER A 13 -7.91 49.73 -26.47
CA SER A 13 -6.81 48.87 -26.94
C SER A 13 -6.09 48.22 -25.76
N GLY A 14 -6.10 46.90 -25.68
CA GLY A 14 -5.47 46.13 -24.60
C GLY A 14 -6.39 45.79 -23.42
N LEU A 15 -7.66 46.22 -23.44
CA LEU A 15 -8.65 45.84 -22.41
C LEU A 15 -8.75 44.31 -22.28
N ALA A 16 -8.92 43.61 -23.41
CA ALA A 16 -8.98 42.15 -23.44
C ALA A 16 -7.70 41.48 -22.89
N ALA A 17 -6.52 42.10 -23.09
CA ALA A 17 -5.26 41.57 -22.57
C ALA A 17 -5.20 41.71 -21.03
N VAL A 18 -5.71 42.81 -20.47
CA VAL A 18 -5.77 43.04 -19.02
C VAL A 18 -6.83 42.13 -18.37
N GLU A 19 -8.00 42.00 -18.98
CA GLU A 19 -9.05 41.08 -18.50
C GLU A 19 -8.58 39.62 -18.51
N PHE A 20 -7.87 39.20 -19.57
CA PHE A 20 -7.24 37.88 -19.61
C PHE A 20 -6.16 37.74 -18.54
N ALA A 21 -5.28 38.74 -18.36
CA ALA A 21 -4.22 38.68 -17.36
C ALA A 21 -4.76 38.56 -15.92
N LEU A 22 -5.92 39.18 -15.63
CA LEU A 22 -6.56 39.10 -14.32
C LEU A 22 -7.29 37.76 -14.08
N THR A 23 -7.87 37.17 -15.12
CA THR A 23 -8.62 35.90 -15.01
C THR A 23 -7.74 34.66 -15.15
N ALA A 24 -6.66 34.74 -15.92
CA ALA A 24 -5.69 33.68 -16.14
C ALA A 24 -5.18 33.00 -14.85
N PRO A 25 -4.74 33.70 -13.79
CA PRO A 25 -4.24 33.05 -12.58
C PRO A 25 -5.30 32.24 -11.84
N ILE A 26 -6.57 32.68 -11.88
CA ILE A 26 -7.68 31.97 -11.24
C ILE A 26 -7.96 30.67 -12.01
N ILE A 27 -8.10 30.77 -13.33
CA ILE A 27 -8.36 29.64 -14.21
C ILE A 27 -7.22 28.62 -14.14
N LEU A 28 -5.97 29.10 -14.21
CA LEU A 28 -4.77 28.27 -14.08
C LEU A 28 -4.72 27.57 -12.71
N GLY A 29 -5.00 28.30 -11.63
CA GLY A 29 -5.04 27.75 -10.28
C GLY A 29 -6.05 26.60 -10.15
N MET A 30 -7.24 26.75 -10.73
CA MET A 30 -8.26 25.68 -10.75
C MET A 30 -7.80 24.46 -11.55
N PHE A 31 -7.24 24.65 -12.76
CA PHE A 31 -6.79 23.53 -13.58
C PHE A 31 -5.62 22.77 -12.95
N LEU A 32 -4.63 23.48 -12.42
CA LEU A 32 -3.49 22.88 -11.72
C LEU A 32 -3.94 22.12 -10.47
N SER A 33 -4.85 22.69 -9.68
CA SER A 33 -5.41 22.01 -8.51
C SER A 33 -6.21 20.77 -8.90
N GLY A 34 -7.04 20.86 -9.95
CA GLY A 34 -7.80 19.72 -10.46
C GLY A 34 -6.90 18.59 -10.98
N ALA A 35 -5.83 18.93 -11.69
CA ALA A 35 -4.85 17.98 -12.18
C ALA A 35 -4.13 17.26 -11.02
N GLU A 36 -3.71 18.01 -10.00
CA GLU A 36 -3.04 17.47 -8.82
C GLU A 36 -3.95 16.52 -8.03
N VAL A 37 -5.19 16.93 -7.74
CA VAL A 37 -6.17 16.08 -7.04
C VAL A 37 -6.47 14.82 -7.85
N THR A 38 -6.59 14.92 -9.17
CA THR A 38 -6.81 13.76 -10.04
C THR A 38 -5.62 12.80 -10.02
N ASN A 39 -4.39 13.32 -10.09
CA ASN A 39 -3.17 12.50 -9.99
C ASN A 39 -3.07 11.80 -8.63
N PHE A 40 -3.44 12.50 -7.54
CA PHE A 40 -3.50 11.92 -6.20
C PHE A 40 -4.54 10.80 -6.12
N ALA A 41 -5.74 11.03 -6.63
CA ALA A 41 -6.81 10.02 -6.66
C ALA A 41 -6.41 8.77 -7.47
N ILE A 42 -5.83 8.95 -8.66
CA ILE A 42 -5.33 7.83 -9.49
C ILE A 42 -4.23 7.07 -8.75
N THR A 43 -3.27 7.78 -8.16
CA THR A 43 -2.19 7.14 -7.38
C THR A 43 -2.76 6.34 -6.22
N LYS A 44 -3.75 6.90 -5.51
CA LYS A 44 -4.42 6.23 -4.41
C LYS A 44 -5.12 4.94 -4.86
N MET A 45 -5.83 4.98 -5.99
CA MET A 45 -6.47 3.79 -6.58
C MET A 45 -5.44 2.71 -6.95
N ARG A 46 -4.30 3.09 -7.56
CA ARG A 46 -3.25 2.13 -7.94
C ARG A 46 -2.61 1.48 -6.71
N VAL A 47 -2.34 2.25 -5.64
CA VAL A 47 -1.83 1.70 -4.38
C VAL A 47 -2.85 0.73 -3.76
N SER A 48 -4.14 1.05 -3.81
CA SER A 48 -5.22 0.16 -3.36
C SER A 48 -5.25 -1.16 -4.12
N GLN A 49 -5.15 -1.09 -5.46
CA GLN A 49 -5.10 -2.27 -6.31
C GLN A 49 -3.89 -3.14 -5.99
N ILE A 50 -2.72 -2.55 -5.76
CA ILE A 50 -1.52 -3.29 -5.36
C ILE A 50 -1.75 -4.01 -4.03
N ALA A 51 -2.30 -3.35 -3.02
CA ALA A 51 -2.60 -3.98 -1.74
C ALA A 51 -3.51 -5.21 -1.93
N LEU A 52 -4.59 -5.05 -2.70
CA LEU A 52 -5.54 -6.13 -3.02
C LEU A 52 -4.89 -7.27 -3.81
N HIS A 53 -4.04 -6.96 -4.80
CA HIS A 53 -3.34 -7.97 -5.59
C HIS A 53 -2.34 -8.75 -4.76
N VAL A 54 -1.57 -8.08 -3.90
CA VAL A 54 -0.63 -8.76 -2.99
C VAL A 54 -1.40 -9.65 -2.02
N ALA A 55 -2.54 -9.18 -1.49
CA ALA A 55 -3.37 -9.97 -0.58
C ALA A 55 -3.99 -11.21 -1.26
N ASP A 56 -4.58 -11.08 -2.45
CA ASP A 56 -5.17 -12.23 -3.16
C ASP A 56 -4.11 -13.21 -3.65
N ASN A 57 -3.00 -12.71 -4.22
CA ASN A 57 -1.91 -13.56 -4.68
C ASN A 57 -1.29 -14.32 -3.49
N SER A 58 -0.97 -13.65 -2.38
CA SER A 58 -0.43 -14.32 -1.18
C SER A 58 -1.40 -15.33 -0.57
N ALA A 59 -2.71 -15.09 -0.63
CA ALA A 59 -3.71 -16.06 -0.18
C ALA A 59 -3.77 -17.33 -1.07
N ARG A 60 -3.15 -17.31 -2.26
CA ARG A 60 -3.15 -18.40 -3.25
C ARG A 60 -1.76 -18.99 -3.55
N ILE A 61 -0.68 -18.32 -3.19
CA ILE A 61 0.67 -18.86 -3.42
C ILE A 61 0.89 -20.14 -2.60
N GLY A 62 1.55 -21.13 -3.18
CA GLY A 62 1.90 -22.34 -2.47
C GLY A 62 2.25 -23.44 -3.44
N THR A 63 3.22 -24.26 -3.08
CA THR A 63 3.55 -25.48 -3.82
C THR A 63 2.57 -26.57 -3.42
N ASN A 64 1.70 -26.96 -4.35
CA ASN A 64 0.77 -28.07 -4.14
C ASN A 64 1.51 -29.40 -4.35
N SER A 65 1.37 -30.30 -3.37
CA SER A 65 1.78 -31.69 -3.49
C SER A 65 0.57 -32.58 -3.28
N LEU A 66 0.52 -33.73 -3.95
CA LEU A 66 -0.57 -34.70 -3.77
C LEU A 66 -0.57 -35.33 -2.36
N LEU A 67 0.52 -35.18 -1.59
CA LEU A 67 0.70 -35.81 -0.28
C LEU A 67 0.81 -34.81 0.89
N THR A 68 0.90 -33.51 0.64
CA THR A 68 1.10 -32.50 1.69
C THR A 68 0.27 -31.25 1.45
N SER A 69 -0.15 -30.61 2.53
CA SER A 69 -0.74 -29.27 2.53
C SER A 69 0.16 -28.27 1.77
N PRO A 70 -0.40 -27.30 1.04
CA PRO A 70 0.39 -26.36 0.25
C PRO A 70 1.34 -25.56 1.13
N GLN A 71 2.61 -25.48 0.72
CA GLN A 71 3.67 -24.80 1.46
C GLN A 71 4.02 -23.48 0.78
N ILE A 72 4.22 -22.41 1.56
CA ILE A 72 4.75 -21.15 1.06
C ILE A 72 6.25 -21.14 1.25
N THR A 73 7.00 -20.75 0.21
CA THR A 73 8.46 -20.58 0.31
C THR A 73 8.87 -19.10 0.33
N GLU A 74 10.05 -18.80 0.85
CA GLU A 74 10.60 -17.43 0.87
C GLU A 74 10.81 -16.89 -0.55
N THR A 75 11.20 -17.74 -1.49
CA THR A 75 11.31 -17.39 -2.92
C THR A 75 9.98 -16.93 -3.50
N GLN A 76 8.88 -17.62 -3.19
CA GLN A 76 7.54 -17.22 -3.64
C GLN A 76 7.10 -15.87 -3.07
N ILE A 77 7.46 -15.58 -1.81
CA ILE A 77 7.17 -14.28 -1.20
C ILE A 77 7.99 -13.16 -1.85
N ASN A 78 9.27 -13.42 -2.14
CA ASN A 78 10.11 -12.47 -2.87
C ASN A 78 9.57 -12.20 -4.28
N ASP A 79 9.18 -13.25 -5.01
CA ASP A 79 8.59 -13.13 -6.34
C ASP A 79 7.26 -12.38 -6.32
N LEU A 80 6.43 -12.60 -5.29
CA LEU A 80 5.20 -11.85 -5.06
C LEU A 80 5.48 -10.34 -4.96
N PHE A 81 6.48 -9.94 -4.18
CA PHE A 81 6.83 -8.52 -4.01
C PHE A 81 7.46 -7.90 -5.26
N ILE A 82 8.33 -8.64 -5.94
CA ILE A 82 8.89 -8.19 -7.22
C ILE A 82 7.76 -8.01 -8.23
N GLY A 83 6.83 -8.96 -8.30
CA GLY A 83 5.62 -8.87 -9.13
C GLY A 83 4.77 -7.65 -8.79
N ALA A 84 4.57 -7.35 -7.50
CA ALA A 84 3.85 -6.16 -7.05
C ALA A 84 4.55 -4.86 -7.48
N ASN A 85 5.88 -4.79 -7.40
CA ASN A 85 6.65 -3.64 -7.89
C ASN A 85 6.53 -3.47 -9.40
N LEU A 86 6.59 -4.57 -10.17
CA LEU A 86 6.40 -4.56 -11.62
C LEU A 86 4.97 -4.10 -11.99
N GLN A 87 3.95 -4.57 -11.28
CA GLN A 87 2.56 -4.15 -11.48
C GLN A 87 2.35 -2.67 -11.14
N GLY A 88 3.05 -2.17 -10.12
CA GLY A 88 3.06 -0.75 -9.74
C GLY A 88 3.70 0.16 -10.80
N GLY A 89 4.51 -0.39 -11.71
CA GLY A 89 5.11 0.32 -12.84
C GLY A 89 5.83 1.60 -12.40
N THR A 90 5.31 2.75 -12.83
CA THR A 90 5.89 4.07 -12.56
C THR A 90 5.84 4.53 -11.10
N LEU A 91 5.15 3.80 -10.21
CA LEU A 91 5.11 4.13 -8.79
C LEU A 91 6.48 3.94 -8.10
N ASN A 92 7.29 3.00 -8.59
CA ASN A 92 8.57 2.63 -7.97
C ASN A 92 8.42 2.30 -6.47
N LEU A 93 7.69 1.21 -6.19
CA LEU A 93 7.44 0.75 -4.82
C LEU A 93 8.74 0.36 -4.10
N ALA A 94 9.73 -0.15 -4.85
CA ALA A 94 11.05 -0.48 -4.31
C ALA A 94 11.72 0.71 -3.62
N ALA A 95 11.59 1.94 -4.14
CA ALA A 95 12.23 3.12 -3.57
C ALA A 95 11.28 3.98 -2.72
N LYS A 96 10.00 4.09 -3.10
CA LYS A 96 9.04 5.06 -2.51
C LYS A 96 7.92 4.41 -1.72
N GLY A 97 7.84 3.08 -1.73
CA GLY A 97 6.82 2.31 -1.04
C GLY A 97 7.38 1.46 0.09
N ARG A 98 6.48 1.03 0.97
CA ARG A 98 6.63 -0.08 1.90
C ARG A 98 5.39 -0.95 1.74
N VAL A 99 5.57 -2.20 1.35
CA VAL A 99 4.54 -3.24 1.37
C VAL A 99 4.87 -4.15 2.55
N ILE A 100 3.91 -4.38 3.42
CA ILE A 100 4.03 -5.24 4.60
C ILE A 100 3.00 -6.35 4.43
N LEU A 101 3.45 -7.60 4.33
CA LEU A 101 2.62 -8.79 4.27
C LEU A 101 2.70 -9.50 5.62
N SER A 102 1.56 -9.78 6.22
CA SER A 102 1.44 -10.42 7.54
C SER A 102 0.55 -11.64 7.46
N SER A 103 0.97 -12.75 8.08
CA SER A 103 0.10 -13.93 8.29
C SER A 103 -0.61 -13.83 9.62
N LEU A 104 -1.91 -13.57 9.58
CA LEU A 104 -2.79 -13.59 10.75
C LEU A 104 -3.40 -14.98 10.90
N GLU A 105 -3.13 -15.64 12.02
CA GLU A 105 -3.57 -17.01 12.31
C GLU A 105 -4.25 -17.09 13.68
N PRO A 106 -5.13 -18.09 13.93
CA PRO A 106 -5.60 -18.38 15.28
C PRO A 106 -4.44 -18.67 16.22
N ASP A 107 -4.51 -18.14 17.43
CA ASP A 107 -3.52 -18.41 18.47
C ASP A 107 -3.80 -19.79 19.09
N PRO A 108 -2.88 -20.77 19.00
CA PRO A 108 -3.10 -22.11 19.54
C PRO A 108 -3.26 -22.13 21.07
N ASN A 109 -2.72 -21.12 21.77
CA ASN A 109 -2.75 -21.05 23.23
C ASN A 109 -3.93 -20.25 23.77
N ASN A 110 -4.58 -19.44 22.92
CA ASN A 110 -5.62 -18.49 23.35
C ASN A 110 -6.85 -18.60 22.43
N ALA A 111 -7.88 -19.30 22.90
CA ALA A 111 -9.12 -19.46 22.14
C ALA A 111 -9.78 -18.10 21.80
N GLY A 112 -10.18 -17.92 20.54
CA GLY A 112 -10.77 -16.68 20.06
C GLY A 112 -9.80 -15.50 19.95
N LYS A 113 -8.49 -15.79 19.98
CA LYS A 113 -7.41 -14.82 19.76
C LYS A 113 -6.58 -15.22 18.56
N TYR A 114 -5.77 -14.27 18.10
CA TYR A 114 -4.98 -14.37 16.89
C TYR A 114 -3.53 -14.01 17.16
N ARG A 115 -2.66 -14.50 16.29
CA ARG A 115 -1.23 -14.19 16.28
C ARG A 115 -0.79 -13.74 14.90
N ILE A 116 0.23 -12.90 14.83
CA ILE A 116 0.95 -12.59 13.59
C ILE A 116 2.11 -13.57 13.50
N HIS A 117 1.92 -14.66 12.78
CA HIS A 117 2.87 -15.76 12.81
C HIS A 117 4.19 -15.39 12.14
N TRP A 118 4.12 -14.71 11.00
CA TRP A 118 5.28 -14.18 10.29
C TRP A 118 4.90 -12.89 9.57
N GLN A 119 5.92 -12.09 9.27
CA GLN A 119 5.78 -10.85 8.52
C GLN A 119 6.92 -10.71 7.53
N ARG A 120 6.60 -10.19 6.34
CA ARG A 120 7.59 -9.88 5.30
C ARG A 120 7.32 -8.51 4.71
N CYS A 121 8.38 -7.79 4.39
CA CYS A 121 8.32 -6.42 3.93
C CYS A 121 9.13 -6.19 2.67
N TYR A 122 8.63 -5.30 1.83
CA TYR A 122 9.29 -4.88 0.61
C TYR A 122 9.27 -3.37 0.45
N GLY A 123 10.35 -2.82 -0.10
CA GLY A 123 10.51 -1.40 -0.40
C GLY A 123 11.34 -0.66 0.64
N GLY A 124 12.02 0.38 0.17
CA GLY A 124 12.99 1.17 0.90
C GLY A 124 12.40 2.28 1.77
N LYS A 125 11.08 2.48 1.74
CA LYS A 125 10.42 3.42 2.65
C LYS A 125 10.42 2.84 4.06
N ALA A 126 11.00 3.56 5.01
CA ALA A 126 10.86 3.24 6.43
C ALA A 126 9.42 3.53 6.89
N TYR A 127 8.64 2.47 7.10
CA TYR A 127 7.28 2.55 7.62
C TYR A 127 6.99 1.30 8.48
N PRO A 128 6.78 1.44 9.80
CA PRO A 128 6.48 0.30 10.66
C PRO A 128 5.05 -0.20 10.42
N SER A 129 4.81 -1.49 10.69
CA SER A 129 3.44 -2.04 10.65
C SER A 129 2.56 -1.34 11.66
N SER A 130 1.33 -1.00 11.25
CA SER A 130 0.38 -0.26 12.08
C SER A 130 -0.46 -1.21 12.95
N TYR A 131 -0.51 -2.50 12.63
CA TYR A 131 -1.44 -3.47 13.24
C TYR A 131 -0.76 -4.61 14.01
N GLY A 132 0.56 -4.56 14.14
CA GLY A 132 1.33 -5.47 14.97
C GLY A 132 2.62 -5.92 14.29
N VAL A 133 3.49 -6.57 15.04
CA VAL A 133 4.75 -7.09 14.53
C VAL A 133 4.74 -8.61 14.49
N GLN A 134 5.67 -9.18 13.72
CA GLN A 134 5.94 -10.61 13.72
C GLN A 134 6.07 -11.15 15.16
N GLY A 135 5.37 -12.24 15.44
CA GLY A 135 5.38 -12.91 16.75
C GLY A 135 4.39 -12.34 17.76
N ASP A 136 3.63 -11.29 17.42
CA ASP A 136 2.53 -10.82 18.28
C ASP A 136 1.51 -11.94 18.51
N VAL A 137 1.11 -12.18 19.76
CA VAL A 137 0.11 -13.17 20.17
C VAL A 137 -1.07 -12.53 20.91
N ASN A 138 -2.11 -13.30 21.24
CA ASN A 138 -3.27 -12.84 22.03
C ASN A 138 -4.00 -11.60 21.44
N LYS A 139 -3.94 -11.41 20.12
CA LYS A 139 -4.61 -10.29 19.44
C LYS A 139 -6.11 -10.58 19.32
N PRO A 140 -7.01 -9.63 19.59
CA PRO A 140 -8.45 -9.84 19.39
C PRO A 140 -8.85 -9.83 17.92
N ASN A 141 -8.15 -9.07 17.08
CA ASN A 141 -8.40 -8.89 15.65
C ASN A 141 -7.23 -8.08 15.02
N MET A 142 -7.29 -7.86 13.70
CA MET A 142 -6.34 -7.03 12.96
C MET A 142 -7.08 -6.06 12.02
N GLY A 143 -6.55 -4.85 11.82
CA GLY A 143 -7.16 -3.83 10.97
C GLY A 143 -7.76 -2.64 11.75
N PRO A 144 -8.26 -1.62 11.04
CA PRO A 144 -8.74 -0.39 11.65
C PRO A 144 -10.09 -0.61 12.36
N THR A 145 -10.39 0.26 13.32
CA THR A 145 -11.64 0.21 14.08
C THR A 145 -12.85 0.21 13.15
N GLY A 146 -13.73 -0.78 13.31
CA GLY A 146 -14.94 -0.95 12.49
C GLY A 146 -14.72 -1.71 11.18
N GLN A 147 -13.48 -2.04 10.80
CA GLN A 147 -13.15 -2.85 9.62
C GLN A 147 -12.05 -3.86 9.96
N THR A 148 -12.25 -4.59 11.05
CA THR A 148 -11.28 -5.56 11.55
C THR A 148 -11.52 -6.93 10.92
N VAL A 149 -10.45 -7.69 10.70
CA VAL A 149 -10.49 -9.06 10.22
C VAL A 149 -10.02 -10.03 11.29
N THR A 150 -10.50 -11.26 11.16
CA THR A 150 -10.16 -12.39 12.00
C THR A 150 -9.92 -13.61 11.12
N ALA A 151 -8.99 -14.48 11.54
CA ALA A 151 -8.73 -15.71 10.80
C ALA A 151 -9.84 -16.74 11.06
N PRO A 152 -10.24 -17.53 10.05
CA PRO A 152 -11.15 -18.66 10.25
C PRO A 152 -10.46 -19.75 11.09
N ALA A 153 -11.25 -20.65 11.66
CA ALA A 153 -10.72 -21.80 12.38
C ALA A 153 -9.89 -22.68 11.44
N GLY A 154 -8.64 -22.98 11.83
CA GLY A 154 -7.72 -23.82 11.05
C GLY A 154 -7.15 -23.17 9.78
N GLY A 155 -7.43 -21.88 9.53
CA GLY A 155 -6.89 -21.16 8.38
C GLY A 155 -6.16 -19.88 8.77
N GLY A 156 -5.71 -19.13 7.76
CA GLY A 156 -5.01 -17.87 7.94
C GLY A 156 -5.64 -16.75 7.13
N VAL A 157 -5.31 -15.50 7.47
CA VAL A 157 -5.62 -14.31 6.68
C VAL A 157 -4.31 -13.62 6.33
N MET A 158 -4.10 -13.41 5.04
CA MET A 158 -3.01 -12.58 4.55
C MET A 158 -3.43 -11.12 4.67
N PHE A 159 -2.78 -10.39 5.57
CA PHE A 159 -3.03 -8.98 5.81
C PHE A 159 -1.90 -8.15 5.22
N VAL A 160 -2.25 -7.25 4.31
CA VAL A 160 -1.31 -6.39 3.59
C VAL A 160 -1.51 -4.95 3.99
N GLU A 161 -0.42 -4.27 4.33
CA GLU A 161 -0.35 -2.81 4.42
C GLU A 161 0.55 -2.28 3.31
N VAL A 162 0.11 -1.22 2.63
CA VAL A 162 0.94 -0.48 1.68
C VAL A 162 1.01 0.97 2.11
N ALA A 163 2.22 1.46 2.37
CA ALA A 163 2.50 2.87 2.58
C ALA A 163 3.32 3.40 1.40
N TYR A 164 2.90 4.51 0.80
CA TYR A 164 3.52 5.08 -0.39
C TYR A 164 3.73 6.59 -0.25
N ASP A 165 4.92 7.06 -0.60
CA ASP A 165 5.23 8.49 -0.68
C ASP A 165 4.78 9.07 -2.01
N TYR A 166 3.63 9.73 -1.98
CA TYR A 166 3.05 10.42 -3.13
C TYR A 166 3.99 11.48 -3.68
N GLN A 167 4.02 11.58 -5.01
CA GLN A 167 4.85 12.52 -5.76
C GLN A 167 3.93 13.55 -6.42
N PRO A 168 3.86 14.77 -5.89
CA PRO A 168 3.07 15.83 -6.48
C PRO A 168 3.55 16.18 -7.88
N LEU A 169 2.62 16.55 -8.78
CA LEU A 169 2.97 17.10 -10.09
C LEU A 169 3.31 18.59 -9.98
N ILE A 170 2.60 19.29 -9.10
CA ILE A 170 2.62 20.75 -8.97
C ILE A 170 2.96 21.16 -7.55
N SER A 171 2.20 20.70 -6.55
CA SER A 171 2.43 21.08 -5.14
C SER A 171 1.74 20.16 -4.14
N ALA A 172 2.48 19.75 -3.12
CA ALA A 172 1.96 18.98 -1.98
C ALA A 172 0.86 19.71 -1.19
N ARG A 173 0.73 21.04 -1.33
CA ARG A 173 -0.30 21.83 -0.61
C ARG A 173 -1.71 21.64 -1.14
N LEU A 174 -1.84 21.09 -2.35
CA LEU A 174 -3.12 20.90 -3.02
C LEU A 174 -3.73 19.52 -2.73
N VAL A 175 -3.04 18.69 -1.95
CA VAL A 175 -3.48 17.34 -1.55
C VAL A 175 -3.55 17.22 -0.03
N PRO A 176 -4.43 16.35 0.50
CA PRO A 176 -4.64 16.24 1.95
C PRO A 176 -3.46 15.61 2.70
N THR A 177 -2.65 14.78 2.02
CA THR A 177 -1.49 14.09 2.59
C THR A 177 -0.52 13.71 1.47
N THR A 178 0.77 13.68 1.77
CA THR A 178 1.80 13.14 0.88
C THR A 178 2.07 11.66 1.13
N VAL A 179 1.50 11.07 2.18
CA VAL A 179 1.60 9.64 2.47
C VAL A 179 0.26 8.99 2.17
N ILE A 180 0.26 8.11 1.19
CA ILE A 180 -0.88 7.27 0.83
C ILE A 180 -0.74 5.94 1.57
N LYS A 181 -1.76 5.55 2.33
CA LYS A 181 -1.82 4.28 3.06
C LYS A 181 -3.01 3.48 2.60
N ASP A 182 -2.82 2.21 2.27
CA ASP A 182 -3.90 1.29 1.97
C ASP A 182 -3.69 -0.05 2.65
N ILE A 183 -4.79 -0.78 2.84
CA ILE A 183 -4.79 -2.10 3.44
C ILE A 183 -5.66 -3.04 2.62
N ALA A 184 -5.30 -4.31 2.64
CA ALA A 184 -6.12 -5.36 2.09
C ALA A 184 -5.95 -6.62 2.93
N ALA A 185 -7.00 -7.43 3.01
CA ALA A 185 -6.94 -8.69 3.71
C ALA A 185 -7.66 -9.75 2.91
N MET A 186 -7.06 -10.93 2.79
CA MET A 186 -7.67 -12.07 2.12
C MET A 186 -7.44 -13.36 2.90
N THR A 187 -8.51 -14.12 3.09
CA THR A 187 -8.44 -15.43 3.73
C THR A 187 -7.70 -16.41 2.82
N VAL A 188 -6.75 -17.15 3.39
CA VAL A 188 -6.09 -18.28 2.72
C VAL A 188 -7.13 -19.31 2.35
N ARG A 189 -7.16 -19.70 1.08
CA ARG A 189 -8.24 -20.54 0.52
C ARG A 189 -7.99 -22.03 0.64
N ASP A 190 -6.72 -22.41 0.69
CA ASP A 190 -6.30 -23.81 0.76
C ASP A 190 -6.00 -24.22 2.20
N ASP A 191 -6.01 -25.53 2.47
CA ASP A 191 -5.58 -26.12 3.73
C ASP A 191 -4.05 -26.06 3.85
N ARG A 192 -3.54 -24.84 4.03
CA ARG A 192 -2.13 -24.47 3.97
C ARG A 192 -1.35 -25.05 5.14
N ASP A 193 -0.10 -25.44 4.86
CA ASP A 193 0.84 -25.81 5.90
C ASP A 193 1.35 -24.54 6.61
N PHE A 194 1.09 -24.49 7.92
CA PHE A 194 1.57 -23.43 8.80
C PHE A 194 2.80 -23.86 9.61
N ASN A 195 3.42 -25.01 9.34
CA ASN A 195 4.61 -25.51 10.02
C ASN A 195 5.84 -25.41 9.10
N GLY A 196 6.24 -24.19 8.79
CA GLY A 196 7.46 -23.85 8.06
C GLY A 196 8.75 -24.29 8.76
N ASP A 197 9.88 -24.05 8.08
CA ASP A 197 11.23 -24.30 8.59
C ASP A 197 12.12 -23.04 8.62
N ASP A 198 11.59 -21.88 8.21
CA ASP A 198 12.35 -20.63 8.16
C ASP A 198 12.75 -20.12 9.56
N THR A 199 14.05 -19.91 9.75
CA THR A 199 14.64 -19.48 11.02
C THR A 199 14.51 -17.99 11.32
N HIS A 200 13.99 -17.19 10.38
CA HIS A 200 13.82 -15.74 10.54
C HIS A 200 12.47 -15.37 11.17
N THR A 201 11.79 -16.33 11.80
CA THR A 201 10.49 -16.17 12.47
C THR A 201 10.62 -16.28 13.98
N THR A 202 9.90 -15.42 14.71
CA THR A 202 9.87 -15.46 16.18
C THR A 202 8.58 -16.15 16.61
N GLY A 203 8.68 -17.36 17.20
CA GLY A 203 7.52 -18.09 17.74
C GLY A 203 6.93 -19.19 16.85
N GLY A 204 7.74 -19.75 15.95
CA GLY A 204 7.34 -20.78 14.98
C GLY A 204 7.41 -20.26 13.55
N SER A 205 7.75 -21.13 12.61
CA SER A 205 7.91 -20.80 11.21
C SER A 205 6.63 -21.16 10.48
N GLY A 206 6.08 -20.24 9.67
CA GLY A 206 4.97 -20.51 8.75
C GLY A 206 5.36 -20.40 7.28
N VAL A 207 6.67 -20.27 7.03
CA VAL A 207 7.30 -20.12 5.71
C VAL A 207 8.43 -21.15 5.61
N HIS A 208 8.59 -21.72 4.42
CA HIS A 208 9.67 -22.65 4.10
C HIS A 208 10.82 -21.92 3.41
N ASN A 209 12.07 -22.22 3.79
CA ASN A 209 13.26 -21.61 3.18
C ASN A 209 14.39 -22.63 2.97
N THR A 210 14.02 -23.83 2.52
CA THR A 210 14.99 -24.86 2.12
C THR A 210 15.93 -24.42 1.00
N GLU A 211 15.52 -23.42 0.22
CA GLU A 211 16.26 -22.86 -0.90
C GLU A 211 17.34 -21.85 -0.48
N GLY A 212 17.37 -21.42 0.79
CA GLY A 212 18.34 -20.47 1.31
C GLY A 212 18.19 -19.06 0.72
N ALA A 213 16.98 -18.65 0.37
CA ALA A 213 16.68 -17.31 -0.12
C ALA A 213 16.80 -16.26 1.00
N THR A 214 17.16 -15.03 0.61
CA THR A 214 17.21 -13.91 1.55
C THR A 214 15.80 -13.57 2.01
N ALA A 215 15.58 -13.57 3.33
CA ALA A 215 14.29 -13.25 3.90
C ALA A 215 13.96 -11.75 3.76
N ALA A 216 12.76 -11.43 3.29
CA ALA A 216 12.27 -10.07 3.14
C ALA A 216 11.82 -9.49 4.50
N LEU A 217 12.77 -9.22 5.40
CA LEU A 217 12.49 -8.80 6.77
C LEU A 217 11.90 -7.37 6.88
N CYS A 218 11.18 -7.13 7.98
CA CYS A 218 10.41 -5.91 8.25
C CYS A 218 11.13 -4.87 9.11
N ASP A 219 12.42 -5.07 9.36
CA ASP A 219 13.33 -4.23 10.13
C ASP A 219 13.40 -2.78 9.60
#